data_AF-A0A354EGP6-F1
#
_entry.id   AF-A0A354EGP6-F1
#
_cell.length_a   1.000
_cell.length_b   1.000
_cell.length_c   1.000
_cell.angle_alpha   90.00
_cell.angle_beta   90.00
_cell.angle_gamma   90.00
#
_symmetry.space_group_name_H-M   'P 1'
#
loop_
_entity.id
_entity.type
_entity.pdbx_description
1 polymer ?
#
loop_
_entity_poly.entity_id
_entity_poly.type
_entity_poly.pdbx_seq_one_letter_code
_entity_poly.pdbx_strand_id
1 'polypeptide(L)'
;MGIIPYRKNVPATRTRTRGDECCVPLRVPGQYAIQVHVVPGNGKIFILWYLTRLECSPVTPQRVKVGVGRMLEDSLCKRFIQASLALAVFLVFTGYVFLNARLNDTAGDMVLLILLFLALPRLSATRFDRTGTFFIALFWAFLALTLASVLFPPSPFAKLNWLLIALYRLVFSSIIVFALCNLSALDRVLLRWGLAALCLLLAVLYICEQQGLGIQESLERFTPLRLDQSPWHDKNYAFWQLLLMWGSISLLWQRSPFCNIAALVVLFVSVTAIFVSTSESSQLAVAISTVVFLFANGVRSKGHYALYYCLVVSLVLIPVLWVCLAPVKPLLADILPQIKAITNRVELYDYTASLIRKELVLGYGFGSTLFMPIPKGAVGWQHCFPGGHTHNLVLQFFIDHGLLGLVFLSAVLSFFFHHLYHTLEDNPQAPAIWALLMAGLVLFSLSYAIWNADIVLMYCMWLALIFAVSSRHGRPAADWLSSSRPSLMLILLGITAFACYSVDYLFLAGK
;
A
#
# COMPACT_ATOMS: atom_id res chain seq x y z
N MET A 1 29.03 -48.56 -37.55
CA MET A 1 29.47 -47.16 -37.78
C MET A 1 29.11 -46.39 -36.52
N GLY A 2 29.96 -46.22 -35.51
CA GLY A 2 31.34 -45.70 -35.50
C GLY A 2 31.27 -44.17 -35.36
N ILE A 3 31.89 -43.44 -34.43
CA ILE A 3 33.03 -43.62 -33.51
C ILE A 3 32.90 -42.48 -32.45
N ILE A 4 33.27 -42.75 -31.19
CA ILE A 4 33.54 -41.76 -30.11
C ILE A 4 35.04 -41.36 -30.17
N PRO A 5 35.65 -40.47 -29.35
CA PRO A 5 35.45 -39.07 -28.91
C PRO A 5 36.63 -38.16 -29.37
N TYR A 6 36.73 -36.90 -28.91
CA TYR A 6 38.00 -36.45 -28.30
C TYR A 6 37.83 -35.29 -27.31
N ARG A 7 38.23 -35.54 -26.06
CA ARG A 7 38.51 -34.55 -25.02
C ARG A 7 40.03 -34.39 -24.99
N LYS A 8 40.56 -33.16 -24.90
CA LYS A 8 41.96 -32.97 -24.49
C LYS A 8 42.07 -31.85 -23.46
N ASN A 9 42.22 -32.26 -22.21
CA ASN A 9 42.94 -31.48 -21.21
C ASN A 9 44.43 -31.84 -21.36
N VAL A 10 45.30 -30.85 -21.45
CA VAL A 10 46.72 -30.96 -21.02
C VAL A 10 47.11 -29.66 -20.30
N PRO A 11 47.79 -29.75 -19.15
CA PRO A 11 48.19 -28.62 -18.30
C PRO A 11 49.64 -28.16 -18.55
N ALA A 12 50.13 -27.25 -17.69
CA ALA A 12 51.50 -26.73 -17.53
C ALA A 12 51.82 -25.54 -18.47
N THR A 13 52.56 -24.48 -18.10
CA THR A 13 53.53 -24.27 -17.02
C THR A 13 53.80 -22.76 -16.90
N ARG A 14 54.29 -22.30 -15.74
CA ARG A 14 54.81 -20.93 -15.49
C ARG A 14 55.85 -20.51 -16.53
N THR A 15 55.74 -19.27 -17.03
CA THR A 15 56.89 -18.37 -17.21
C THR A 15 56.48 -16.94 -16.91
N ARG A 16 57.33 -16.29 -16.11
CA ARG A 16 57.22 -14.94 -15.59
C ARG A 16 57.92 -14.02 -16.58
N THR A 17 57.20 -13.12 -17.25
CA THR A 17 57.80 -11.96 -17.93
C THR A 17 56.96 -10.73 -17.64
N ARG A 18 57.67 -9.67 -17.22
CA ARG A 18 57.19 -8.32 -16.93
C ARG A 18 56.61 -7.65 -18.18
N GLY A 19 55.65 -6.76 -17.94
CA GLY A 19 55.30 -5.65 -18.83
C GLY A 19 54.28 -6.04 -19.90
N ASP A 20 53.03 -5.64 -19.69
CA ASP A 20 52.24 -4.86 -20.64
C ASP A 20 50.74 -4.98 -20.33
N GLU A 21 50.10 -3.82 -20.29
CA GLU A 21 48.67 -3.64 -20.14
C GLU A 21 47.94 -4.32 -21.31
N CYS A 22 47.20 -5.39 -21.05
CA CYS A 22 46.31 -6.01 -22.03
C CYS A 22 44.86 -5.78 -21.64
N CYS A 23 44.27 -4.74 -22.25
CA CYS A 23 42.83 -4.62 -22.42
C CYS A 23 42.32 -5.82 -23.25
N VAL A 24 41.42 -6.60 -22.68
CA VAL A 24 40.66 -7.64 -23.39
C VAL A 24 39.65 -6.96 -24.33
N PRO A 25 39.59 -7.28 -25.64
CA PRO A 25 38.54 -6.75 -26.51
C PRO A 25 37.25 -7.56 -26.32
N LEU A 26 36.22 -6.93 -25.76
CA LEU A 26 34.84 -7.39 -25.87
C LEU A 26 34.37 -7.25 -27.32
N ARG A 27 34.04 -8.37 -27.98
CA ARG A 27 33.30 -8.36 -29.25
C ARG A 27 31.92 -7.73 -29.02
N VAL A 28 31.68 -6.56 -29.60
CA VAL A 28 30.34 -5.96 -29.72
C VAL A 28 29.78 -6.30 -31.11
N PRO A 29 28.50 -6.71 -31.25
CA PRO A 29 27.88 -6.89 -32.56
C PRO A 29 27.70 -5.52 -33.24
N GLY A 30 28.09 -5.40 -34.51
CA GLY A 30 28.06 -4.14 -35.26
C GLY A 30 26.66 -3.51 -35.32
N GLN A 31 26.57 -2.22 -35.00
CA GLN A 31 25.37 -1.42 -35.22
C GLN A 31 25.27 -1.04 -36.70
N TYR A 32 24.13 -1.35 -37.31
CA TYR A 32 23.76 -0.85 -38.64
C TYR A 32 22.75 0.29 -38.45
N ALA A 33 22.90 1.37 -39.21
CA ALA A 33 21.90 2.42 -39.29
C ALA A 33 21.18 2.31 -40.64
N ILE A 34 19.86 2.49 -40.62
CA ILE A 34 19.05 2.62 -41.83
C ILE A 34 18.99 4.10 -42.16
N GLN A 35 19.58 4.51 -43.28
CA GLN A 35 19.40 5.86 -43.82
C GLN A 35 18.39 5.83 -44.96
N VAL A 36 17.43 6.76 -44.88
CA VAL A 36 16.40 6.95 -45.91
C VAL A 36 16.73 8.23 -46.64
N HIS A 37 17.08 8.11 -47.92
CA HIS A 37 17.27 9.26 -48.80
C HIS A 37 16.07 9.40 -49.72
N VAL A 38 15.51 10.61 -49.72
CA VAL A 38 14.44 11.02 -50.62
C VAL A 38 15.08 11.82 -51.75
N VAL A 39 15.12 11.24 -52.95
CA VAL A 39 15.72 11.91 -54.12
C VAL A 39 14.59 12.35 -55.06
N PRO A 40 14.45 13.65 -55.34
CA PRO A 40 13.49 14.12 -56.32
C PRO A 40 14.07 13.94 -57.74
N GLY A 41 13.28 13.32 -58.63
CA GLY A 41 13.62 13.21 -60.05
C GLY A 41 12.39 13.37 -60.93
N ASN A 42 12.42 14.32 -61.87
CA ASN A 42 11.42 14.57 -62.92
C ASN A 42 9.97 14.20 -62.55
N GLY A 43 9.43 14.86 -61.52
CA GLY A 43 8.02 14.74 -61.12
C GLY A 43 7.65 13.49 -60.32
N LYS A 44 8.62 12.66 -59.89
CA LYS A 44 8.39 11.54 -58.95
C LYS A 44 9.42 11.56 -57.81
N ILE A 45 8.95 11.12 -56.63
CA ILE A 45 9.79 10.95 -55.44
C ILE A 45 10.17 9.46 -55.34
N PHE A 46 11.47 9.17 -55.29
CA PHE A 46 11.97 7.83 -55.02
C PHE A 46 12.56 7.78 -53.61
N ILE A 47 12.18 6.75 -52.84
CA ILE A 47 12.71 6.46 -51.52
C ILE A 47 13.64 5.26 -51.65
N LEU A 48 14.93 5.47 -51.43
CA LEU A 48 15.94 4.42 -51.46
C LEU A 48 16.42 4.09 -50.05
N TRP A 49 16.42 2.80 -49.74
CA TRP A 49 16.85 2.24 -48.45
C TRP A 49 18.22 1.59 -48.64
N TYR A 50 19.22 2.05 -47.89
CA TYR A 50 20.51 1.39 -47.85
C TYR A 50 20.90 1.08 -46.40
N LEU A 51 21.47 -0.10 -46.19
CA LEU A 51 22.10 -0.51 -44.93
C LEU A 51 23.58 -0.12 -44.99
N THR A 52 23.94 0.98 -44.33
CA THR A 52 25.34 1.40 -44.20
C THR A 52 25.94 0.85 -42.91
N ARG A 53 27.10 0.22 -43.03
CA ARG A 53 27.92 -0.22 -41.90
C ARG A 53 28.58 1.03 -41.31
N LEU A 54 28.37 1.31 -40.03
CA LEU A 54 29.00 2.44 -39.36
C LEU A 54 30.51 2.17 -39.22
N GLU A 55 31.32 2.71 -40.14
CA GLU A 55 32.76 2.82 -39.94
C GLU A 55 33.04 4.01 -39.04
N CYS A 56 33.71 3.76 -37.90
CA CYS A 56 34.17 4.80 -36.99
C CYS A 56 35.24 5.65 -37.67
N SER A 57 34.83 6.79 -38.22
CA SER A 57 35.75 7.85 -38.61
C SER A 57 36.24 8.57 -37.34
N PRO A 58 37.54 8.91 -37.21
CA PRO A 58 38.07 9.59 -36.04
C PRO A 58 37.56 11.04 -36.03
N VAL A 59 36.48 11.28 -35.31
CA VAL A 59 35.99 12.62 -35.00
C VAL A 59 36.99 13.30 -34.09
N THR A 60 37.64 14.34 -34.58
CA THR A 60 38.42 15.29 -33.77
C THR A 60 37.55 15.80 -32.61
N PRO A 61 38.08 15.88 -31.38
CA PRO A 61 37.28 16.24 -30.22
C PRO A 61 36.98 17.74 -30.23
N GLN A 62 35.91 18.14 -30.91
CA GLN A 62 35.27 19.41 -30.61
C GLN A 62 34.69 19.32 -29.20
N ARG A 63 35.26 20.11 -28.29
CA ARG A 63 34.80 20.29 -26.92
C ARG A 63 33.33 20.75 -26.91
N VAL A 64 32.39 19.82 -26.81
CA VAL A 64 31.05 20.10 -26.29
C VAL A 64 31.15 20.16 -24.77
N LYS A 65 31.77 21.23 -24.25
CA LYS A 65 31.91 21.47 -22.80
C LYS A 65 30.79 22.34 -22.21
N VAL A 66 29.81 22.78 -23.01
CA VAL A 66 28.83 23.80 -22.59
C VAL A 66 27.40 23.25 -22.37
N GLY A 67 27.11 21.99 -22.71
CA GLY A 67 25.76 21.41 -22.56
C GLY A 67 25.57 20.45 -21.37
N VAL A 68 26.64 19.82 -20.88
CA VAL A 68 26.56 18.73 -19.89
C VAL A 68 26.31 19.26 -18.47
N GLY A 69 26.86 20.42 -18.12
CA GLY A 69 26.67 21.06 -16.80
C GLY A 69 25.21 21.44 -16.55
N ARG A 70 24.59 22.18 -17.49
CA ARG A 70 23.16 22.57 -17.39
C ARG A 70 22.23 21.35 -17.39
N MET A 71 22.48 20.35 -18.24
CA MET A 71 21.67 19.11 -18.22
C MET A 71 21.78 18.33 -16.91
N LEU A 72 22.97 18.28 -16.28
CA LEU A 72 23.14 17.62 -14.99
C LEU A 72 22.43 18.37 -13.87
N GLU A 73 22.56 19.70 -13.82
CA GLU A 73 21.89 20.57 -12.86
C GLU A 73 20.36 20.46 -12.96
N ASP A 74 19.82 20.50 -14.17
CA ASP A 74 18.38 20.34 -14.42
C ASP A 74 17.88 18.96 -13.98
N SER A 75 18.70 17.91 -14.11
CA SER A 75 18.33 16.56 -13.67
C SER A 75 18.33 16.41 -12.15
N LEU A 76 19.26 17.08 -11.45
CA LEU A 76 19.38 17.01 -9.99
C LEU A 76 18.29 17.84 -9.32
N CYS A 77 18.04 19.06 -9.83
CA CYS A 77 16.95 19.91 -9.36
C CYS A 77 15.60 19.19 -9.46
N LYS A 78 15.31 18.57 -10.62
CA LYS A 78 14.10 17.76 -10.79
C LYS A 78 14.01 16.63 -9.76
N ARG A 79 15.08 15.84 -9.56
CA ARG A 79 15.09 14.77 -8.55
C ARG A 79 14.87 15.28 -7.14
N PHE A 80 15.42 16.43 -6.79
CA PHE A 80 15.25 17.04 -5.47
C PHE A 80 13.81 17.54 -5.24
N ILE A 81 13.20 18.18 -6.23
CA ILE A 81 11.79 18.58 -6.19
C ILE A 81 10.91 17.34 -5.99
N GLN A 82 11.17 16.29 -6.77
CA GLN A 82 10.44 15.02 -6.65
C GLN A 82 10.57 14.45 -5.23
N ALA A 83 11.79 14.29 -4.71
CA ALA A 83 12.03 13.80 -3.35
C ALA A 83 11.31 14.64 -2.28
N SER A 84 11.36 15.97 -2.41
CA SER A 84 10.68 16.91 -1.51
C SER A 84 9.17 16.75 -1.55
N LEU A 85 8.57 16.55 -2.73
CA LEU A 85 7.13 16.29 -2.87
C LEU A 85 6.71 14.98 -2.19
N ALA A 86 7.53 13.92 -2.26
CA ALA A 86 7.23 12.68 -1.53
C ALA A 86 7.20 12.90 -0.02
N LEU A 87 8.16 13.65 0.54
CA LEU A 87 8.13 13.98 1.96
C LEU A 87 6.96 14.91 2.31
N ALA A 88 6.62 15.85 1.43
CA ALA A 88 5.50 16.78 1.63
C ALA A 88 4.17 16.04 1.77
N VAL A 89 3.94 14.97 1.02
CA VAL A 89 2.73 14.12 1.17
C VAL A 89 2.62 13.58 2.59
N PHE A 90 3.71 13.03 3.16
CA PHE A 90 3.72 12.55 4.55
C PHE A 90 3.62 13.67 5.58
N LEU A 91 4.27 14.81 5.34
CA LEU A 91 4.21 15.99 6.22
C LEU A 91 2.78 16.54 6.31
N VAL A 92 2.11 16.76 5.18
CA VAL A 92 0.75 17.30 5.13
C VAL A 92 -0.23 16.36 5.83
N PHE A 93 -0.13 15.05 5.57
CA PHE A 93 -0.98 14.08 6.26
C PHE A 93 -0.71 14.04 7.76
N THR A 94 0.56 14.13 8.18
CA THR A 94 0.94 14.17 9.59
C THR A 94 0.37 15.40 10.31
N GLY A 95 0.46 16.58 9.68
CA GLY A 95 -0.13 17.81 10.22
C GLY A 95 -1.65 17.71 10.32
N TYR A 96 -2.30 17.15 9.30
CA TYR A 96 -3.75 16.91 9.32
C TYR A 96 -4.16 15.97 10.46
N VAL A 97 -3.44 14.86 10.66
CA VAL A 97 -3.72 13.92 11.74
C VAL A 97 -3.53 14.58 13.11
N PHE A 98 -2.52 15.42 13.28
CA PHE A 98 -2.24 16.07 14.56
C PHE A 98 -3.19 17.23 14.89
N LEU A 99 -3.73 17.94 13.89
CA LEU A 99 -4.54 19.13 14.14
C LEU A 99 -6.04 18.93 13.89
N ASN A 100 -6.45 18.10 12.92
CA ASN A 100 -7.77 18.21 12.31
C ASN A 100 -8.55 16.91 12.13
N ALA A 101 -7.90 15.74 12.12
CA ALA A 101 -8.56 14.46 11.83
C ALA A 101 -9.67 14.16 12.86
N ARG A 102 -10.91 13.97 12.38
CA ARG A 102 -12.12 13.93 13.23
C ARG A 102 -13.30 13.15 12.65
N LEU A 103 -13.03 12.28 11.67
CA LEU A 103 -14.04 11.56 10.87
C LEU A 103 -15.00 12.50 10.13
N ASN A 104 -14.49 13.61 9.59
CA ASN A 104 -15.28 14.54 8.80
C ASN A 104 -14.97 14.33 7.31
N ASP A 105 -15.93 13.75 6.58
CA ASP A 105 -15.78 13.43 5.16
C ASP A 105 -15.30 14.62 4.33
N THR A 106 -15.91 15.80 4.49
CA THR A 106 -15.53 17.00 3.73
C THR A 106 -14.08 17.40 3.97
N ALA A 107 -13.63 17.39 5.24
CA ALA A 107 -12.25 17.74 5.57
C ALA A 107 -11.26 16.69 5.07
N GLY A 108 -11.56 15.40 5.24
CA GLY A 108 -10.73 14.32 4.73
C GLY A 108 -10.65 14.32 3.20
N ASP A 109 -11.74 14.61 2.50
CA ASP A 109 -11.76 14.69 1.03
C ASP A 109 -10.93 15.87 0.50
N MET A 110 -10.98 17.02 1.18
CA MET A 110 -10.11 18.15 0.86
C MET A 110 -8.63 17.79 1.03
N VAL A 111 -8.28 17.09 2.11
CA VAL A 111 -6.91 16.64 2.35
C VAL A 111 -6.49 15.61 1.30
N LEU A 112 -7.35 14.65 0.96
CA LEU A 112 -7.08 13.68 -0.10
C LEU A 112 -6.79 14.37 -1.43
N LEU A 113 -7.54 15.42 -1.76
CA LEU A 113 -7.29 16.25 -2.94
C LEU A 113 -5.95 16.99 -2.88
N ILE A 114 -5.58 17.56 -1.73
CA ILE A 114 -4.28 18.20 -1.52
C ILE A 114 -3.14 17.19 -1.71
N LEU A 115 -3.25 16.00 -1.11
CA LEU A 115 -2.26 14.93 -1.26
C LEU A 115 -2.16 14.48 -2.71
N LEU A 116 -3.28 14.39 -3.43
CA LEU A 116 -3.29 14.11 -4.86
C LEU A 116 -2.51 15.17 -5.64
N PHE A 117 -2.76 16.46 -5.40
CA PHE A 117 -2.02 17.55 -6.06
C PHE A 117 -0.52 17.49 -5.80
N LEU A 118 -0.08 17.08 -4.61
CA LEU A 118 1.34 16.89 -4.29
C LEU A 118 1.94 15.65 -4.96
N ALA A 119 1.13 14.59 -5.14
CA ALA A 119 1.56 13.33 -5.73
C ALA A 119 1.63 13.38 -7.26
N LEU A 120 0.69 14.07 -7.93
CA LEU A 120 0.57 14.10 -9.40
C LEU A 120 1.85 14.51 -10.15
N PRO A 121 2.62 15.54 -9.73
CA PRO A 121 3.85 15.92 -10.43
C PRO A 121 4.88 14.79 -10.47
N ARG A 122 4.82 13.82 -9.55
CA ARG A 122 5.69 12.64 -9.55
C ARG A 122 5.39 11.66 -10.68
N LEU A 123 4.15 11.69 -11.18
CA LEU A 123 3.71 10.84 -12.28
C LEU A 123 4.28 11.29 -13.63
N SER A 124 4.69 12.54 -13.76
CA SER A 124 5.31 13.06 -14.99
C SER A 124 6.62 12.34 -15.36
N ALA A 125 7.31 11.77 -14.37
CA ALA A 125 8.58 11.08 -14.55
C ALA A 125 8.44 9.54 -14.54
N THR A 126 7.25 9.01 -14.26
CA THR A 126 7.00 7.57 -14.18
C THR A 126 6.43 7.07 -15.49
N ARG A 127 6.97 5.96 -16.00
CA ARG A 127 6.34 5.25 -17.12
C ARG A 127 5.16 4.48 -16.56
N PHE A 128 3.97 4.68 -17.16
CA PHE A 128 2.83 3.79 -16.97
C PHE A 128 3.18 2.42 -17.58
N ASP A 129 3.86 1.60 -16.78
CA ASP A 129 4.17 0.22 -17.13
C ASP A 129 3.03 -0.71 -16.71
N ARG A 130 3.30 -2.02 -16.73
CA ARG A 130 2.34 -3.05 -16.35
C ARG A 130 1.84 -2.93 -14.89
N THR A 131 2.55 -2.22 -14.01
CA THR A 131 2.08 -1.87 -12.67
C THR A 131 0.81 -1.01 -12.75
N GLY A 132 0.73 -0.09 -13.72
CA GLY A 132 -0.49 0.68 -13.97
C GLY A 132 -1.68 -0.20 -14.38
N THR A 133 -1.43 -1.25 -15.18
CA THR A 133 -2.46 -2.23 -15.56
C THR A 133 -3.01 -2.99 -14.35
N PHE A 134 -2.18 -3.31 -13.35
CA PHE A 134 -2.65 -3.91 -12.10
C PHE A 134 -3.62 -2.99 -11.34
N PHE A 135 -3.27 -1.71 -11.15
CA PHE A 135 -4.15 -0.75 -10.47
C PHE A 135 -5.46 -0.52 -11.23
N ILE A 136 -5.42 -0.47 -12.56
CA ILE A 136 -6.62 -0.37 -13.39
C ILE A 136 -7.50 -1.62 -13.22
N ALA A 137 -6.92 -2.82 -13.24
CA ALA A 137 -7.67 -4.07 -13.04
C ALA A 137 -8.26 -4.16 -11.64
N LEU A 138 -7.53 -3.71 -10.62
CA LEU A 138 -8.01 -3.64 -9.23
C LEU A 138 -9.20 -2.69 -9.11
N PHE A 139 -9.08 -1.48 -9.66
CA PHE A 139 -10.17 -0.50 -9.69
C PHE A 139 -11.39 -1.06 -10.44
N TRP A 140 -11.17 -1.66 -11.61
CA TRP A 140 -12.24 -2.25 -12.41
C TRP A 140 -12.95 -3.38 -11.67
N ALA A 141 -12.20 -4.28 -11.01
CA ALA A 141 -12.77 -5.38 -10.25
C ALA A 141 -13.60 -4.89 -9.06
N PHE A 142 -13.09 -3.89 -8.33
CA PHE A 142 -13.83 -3.26 -7.24
C PHE A 142 -15.10 -2.56 -7.77
N LEU A 143 -14.99 -1.78 -8.85
CA LEU A 143 -16.13 -1.13 -9.50
C LEU A 143 -17.18 -2.15 -9.94
N ALA A 144 -16.78 -3.22 -10.62
CA ALA A 144 -17.69 -4.25 -11.09
C ALA A 144 -18.40 -4.94 -9.91
N LEU A 145 -17.66 -5.32 -8.86
CA LEU A 145 -18.21 -5.95 -7.66
C LEU A 145 -19.21 -5.03 -6.96
N THR A 146 -18.82 -3.79 -6.70
CA THR A 146 -19.64 -2.81 -5.96
C THR A 146 -20.84 -2.36 -6.76
N LEU A 147 -20.67 -2.00 -8.03
CA LEU A 147 -21.76 -1.57 -8.90
C LEU A 147 -22.77 -2.71 -9.12
N ALA A 148 -22.31 -3.94 -9.35
CA ALA A 148 -23.21 -5.08 -9.51
C ALA A 148 -24.07 -5.30 -8.25
N SER A 149 -23.48 -5.18 -7.06
CA SER A 149 -24.20 -5.28 -5.78
C SER A 149 -25.21 -4.16 -5.51
N VAL A 150 -25.10 -3.04 -6.23
CA VAL A 150 -26.04 -1.90 -6.16
C VAL A 150 -27.13 -2.03 -7.22
N LEU A 151 -26.84 -2.63 -8.37
CA LEU A 151 -27.76 -2.72 -9.50
C LEU A 151 -28.66 -3.97 -9.46
N PHE A 152 -28.20 -5.09 -8.88
CA PHE A 152 -28.85 -6.39 -9.08
C PHE A 152 -28.79 -7.32 -7.86
N PRO A 153 -29.92 -7.59 -7.17
CA PRO A 153 -31.03 -6.66 -6.95
C PRO A 153 -30.53 -5.43 -6.18
N PRO A 154 -31.17 -4.25 -6.33
CA PRO A 154 -30.73 -3.06 -5.61
C PRO A 154 -30.83 -3.32 -4.11
N SER A 155 -29.67 -3.33 -3.44
CA SER A 155 -29.66 -3.38 -1.98
C SER A 155 -30.57 -2.26 -1.46
N PRO A 156 -31.53 -2.56 -0.58
CA PRO A 156 -32.41 -1.54 0.00
C PRO A 156 -31.63 -0.52 0.84
N PHE A 157 -30.36 -0.81 1.10
CA PHE A 157 -29.43 0.00 1.88
C PHE A 157 -28.43 0.75 1.00
N ALA A 158 -28.25 0.38 -0.28
CA ALA A 158 -27.28 1.02 -1.15
C ALA A 158 -27.68 2.44 -1.56
N LYS A 159 -26.73 3.37 -1.51
CA LYS A 159 -26.89 4.74 -2.01
C LYS A 159 -25.88 5.02 -3.12
N LEU A 160 -26.36 5.39 -4.32
CA LEU A 160 -25.50 5.69 -5.47
C LEU A 160 -24.45 6.76 -5.17
N ASN A 161 -24.82 7.82 -4.43
CA ASN A 161 -23.88 8.88 -4.04
C ASN A 161 -22.70 8.35 -3.22
N TRP A 162 -22.94 7.36 -2.34
CA TRP A 162 -21.89 6.74 -1.53
C TRP A 162 -20.97 5.85 -2.36
N LEU A 163 -21.52 5.16 -3.36
CA LEU A 163 -20.72 4.42 -4.34
C LEU A 163 -19.77 5.37 -5.10
N LEU A 164 -20.30 6.48 -5.62
CA LEU A 164 -19.48 7.49 -6.30
C LEU A 164 -18.39 8.04 -5.38
N ILE A 165 -18.71 8.28 -4.11
CA ILE A 165 -17.75 8.74 -3.10
C ILE A 165 -16.61 7.73 -2.91
N ALA A 166 -16.94 6.46 -2.67
CA ALA A 166 -15.94 5.42 -2.50
C ALA A 166 -15.07 5.23 -3.75
N LEU A 167 -15.65 5.32 -4.95
CA LEU A 167 -14.93 5.15 -6.21
C LEU A 167 -13.88 6.25 -6.42
N TYR A 168 -14.22 7.53 -6.28
CA TYR A 168 -13.22 8.57 -6.48
C TYR A 168 -12.14 8.51 -5.38
N ARG A 169 -12.51 8.19 -4.13
CA ARG A 169 -11.55 8.03 -3.03
C ARG A 169 -10.55 6.91 -3.32
N LEU A 170 -11.03 5.78 -3.86
CA LEU A 170 -10.18 4.67 -4.29
C LEU A 170 -9.25 5.07 -5.45
N VAL A 171 -9.76 5.79 -6.46
CA VAL A 171 -8.95 6.27 -7.58
C VAL A 171 -7.85 7.20 -7.09
N PHE A 172 -8.19 8.23 -6.30
CA PHE A 172 -7.24 9.20 -5.81
C PHE A 172 -6.18 8.54 -4.92
N SER A 173 -6.60 7.65 -4.03
CA SER A 173 -5.68 6.88 -3.19
C SER A 173 -4.74 6.01 -4.02
N SER A 174 -5.25 5.34 -5.05
CA SER A 174 -4.44 4.51 -5.96
C SER A 174 -3.39 5.34 -6.69
N ILE A 175 -3.74 6.55 -7.13
CA ILE A 175 -2.82 7.49 -7.79
C ILE A 175 -1.73 7.95 -6.81
N ILE A 176 -2.09 8.30 -5.58
CA ILE A 176 -1.13 8.71 -4.53
C ILE A 176 -0.16 7.57 -4.20
N VAL A 177 -0.69 6.36 -3.97
CA VAL A 177 0.14 5.17 -3.70
C VAL A 177 1.07 4.89 -4.88
N PHE A 178 0.56 4.95 -6.11
CA PHE A 178 1.34 4.74 -7.32
C PHE A 178 2.45 5.79 -7.50
N ALA A 179 2.20 7.05 -7.16
CA ALA A 179 3.21 8.12 -7.20
C ALA A 179 4.36 7.92 -6.21
N LEU A 180 4.12 7.13 -5.16
CA LEU A 180 5.10 6.75 -4.15
C LEU A 180 5.73 5.37 -4.41
N CYS A 181 5.27 4.67 -5.45
CA CYS A 181 6.02 3.57 -6.04
C CYS A 181 7.27 4.10 -6.77
N ASN A 182 8.33 3.30 -6.81
CA ASN A 182 9.55 3.59 -7.59
C ASN A 182 10.34 4.83 -7.14
N LEU A 183 10.58 4.93 -5.83
CA LEU A 183 11.39 6.01 -5.25
C LEU A 183 12.87 5.98 -5.69
N SER A 184 13.38 7.17 -5.99
CA SER A 184 14.79 7.40 -6.34
C SER A 184 15.73 7.17 -5.14
N ALA A 185 17.04 7.09 -5.37
CA ALA A 185 18.01 7.01 -4.27
C ALA A 185 17.96 8.26 -3.37
N LEU A 186 17.74 9.45 -3.96
CA LEU A 186 17.61 10.70 -3.24
C LEU A 186 16.34 10.71 -2.38
N ASP A 187 15.21 10.26 -2.93
CA ASP A 187 13.93 10.13 -2.22
C ASP A 187 14.11 9.35 -0.91
N ARG A 188 14.84 8.24 -0.94
CA ARG A 188 15.07 7.40 0.25
C ARG A 188 15.93 8.04 1.31
N VAL A 189 16.93 8.82 0.92
CA VAL A 189 17.77 9.53 1.88
C VAL A 189 16.94 10.60 2.58
N LEU A 190 16.17 11.34 1.81
CA LEU A 190 15.30 12.41 2.30
C LEU A 190 14.17 11.84 3.17
N LEU A 191 13.49 10.77 2.73
CA LEU A 191 12.46 10.09 3.52
C LEU A 191 13.02 9.42 4.78
N ARG A 192 14.24 8.87 4.76
CA ARG A 192 14.80 8.21 5.96
C ARG A 192 14.85 9.16 7.14
N TRP A 193 15.41 10.34 6.93
CA TRP A 193 15.56 11.34 7.99
C TRP A 193 14.30 12.18 8.15
N GLY A 194 13.61 12.49 7.05
CA GLY A 194 12.36 13.24 7.08
C GLY A 194 11.26 12.51 7.83
N LEU A 195 11.01 11.23 7.55
CA LEU A 195 9.99 10.46 8.26
C LEU A 195 10.35 10.24 9.73
N ALA A 196 11.62 9.95 10.04
CA ALA A 196 12.07 9.82 11.43
C ALA A 196 11.89 11.14 12.22
N ALA A 197 12.25 12.28 11.61
CA ALA A 197 12.05 13.59 12.22
C ALA A 197 10.56 13.91 12.41
N LEU A 198 9.72 13.64 11.40
CA LEU A 198 8.27 13.80 11.49
C LEU A 198 7.68 12.92 12.59
N CYS A 199 8.12 11.67 12.69
CA CYS A 199 7.67 10.71 13.68
C CYS A 199 7.99 11.15 15.11
N LEU A 200 9.22 11.63 15.33
CA LEU A 200 9.66 12.13 16.63
C LEU A 200 8.97 13.46 16.98
N LEU A 201 8.84 14.36 16.01
CA LEU A 201 8.12 15.61 16.19
C LEU A 201 6.67 15.34 16.58
N LEU A 202 5.97 14.48 15.84
CA LEU A 202 4.59 14.09 16.12
C LEU A 202 4.45 13.47 17.52
N ALA A 203 5.39 12.60 17.93
CA ALA A 203 5.42 12.00 19.25
C ALA A 203 5.58 13.04 20.37
N VAL A 204 6.57 13.93 20.23
CA VAL A 204 6.87 14.95 21.24
C VAL A 204 5.73 15.97 21.35
N LEU A 205 5.24 16.50 20.23
CA LEU A 205 4.14 17.48 20.23
C LEU A 205 2.90 16.95 20.94
N TYR A 206 2.58 15.68 20.73
CA TYR A 206 1.44 15.05 21.38
C TYR A 206 1.67 14.74 22.86
N ILE A 207 2.86 14.25 23.25
CA ILE A 207 3.18 14.10 24.68
C ILE A 207 3.05 15.44 25.40
N CYS A 208 3.55 16.52 24.79
CA CYS A 208 3.40 17.88 25.29
C CYS A 208 1.93 18.33 25.37
N GLU A 209 1.13 18.04 24.34
CA GLU A 209 -0.32 18.32 24.34
C GLU A 209 -1.03 17.63 25.49
N GLN A 210 -0.75 16.34 25.71
CA GLN A 210 -1.36 15.54 26.78
C GLN A 210 -0.89 15.96 28.18
N GLN A 211 0.20 16.70 28.28
CA GLN A 211 0.65 17.35 29.53
C GLN A 211 0.00 18.73 29.75
N GLY A 212 -0.89 19.18 28.86
CA GLY A 212 -1.62 20.44 29.00
C GLY A 212 -0.88 21.66 28.46
N LEU A 213 0.09 21.49 27.55
CA LEU A 213 0.86 22.61 27.00
C LEU A 213 0.15 23.38 25.87
N GLY A 214 -1.06 22.99 25.46
CA GLY A 214 -1.86 23.73 24.46
C GLY A 214 -1.15 23.90 23.12
N ILE A 215 -0.44 22.86 22.67
CA ILE A 215 0.32 22.85 21.42
C ILE A 215 -0.61 22.95 20.22
N GLN A 216 -1.74 22.26 20.23
CA GLN A 216 -2.72 22.33 19.13
C GLN A 216 -3.28 23.75 18.96
N GLU A 217 -3.67 24.39 20.06
CA GLU A 217 -4.17 25.78 20.07
C GLU A 217 -3.10 26.75 19.55
N SER A 218 -1.85 26.56 19.98
CA SER A 218 -0.70 27.36 19.51
C SER A 218 -0.46 27.22 18.00
N LEU A 219 -0.87 26.09 17.41
CA LEU A 219 -0.72 25.78 16.00
C LEU A 219 -1.99 26.00 15.16
N GLU A 220 -3.08 26.52 15.75
CA GLU A 220 -4.36 26.71 15.06
C GLU A 220 -4.21 27.49 13.75
N ARG A 221 -3.33 28.50 13.72
CA ARG A 221 -3.11 29.36 12.55
C ARG A 221 -2.47 28.64 11.36
N PHE A 222 -1.93 27.44 11.55
CA PHE A 222 -1.31 26.65 10.47
C PHE A 222 -2.32 25.77 9.73
N THR A 223 -3.59 25.77 10.14
CA THR A 223 -4.64 25.00 9.46
C THR A 223 -5.89 25.86 9.25
N PRO A 224 -6.51 25.81 8.05
CA PRO A 224 -7.80 26.46 7.82
C PRO A 224 -8.97 25.61 8.36
N LEU A 225 -8.69 24.39 8.82
CA LEU A 225 -9.68 23.46 9.34
C LEU A 225 -9.80 23.61 10.86
N ARG A 226 -10.99 23.34 11.40
CA ARG A 226 -11.20 23.36 12.86
C ARG A 226 -10.32 22.33 13.54
N LEU A 227 -9.77 22.71 14.69
CA LEU A 227 -9.10 21.78 15.59
C LEU A 227 -10.09 20.71 16.08
N ASP A 228 -9.56 19.53 16.40
CA ASP A 228 -10.33 18.48 17.07
C ASP A 228 -9.57 17.89 18.25
N GLN A 229 -10.26 17.75 19.37
CA GLN A 229 -9.76 17.10 20.59
C GLN A 229 -10.65 15.92 20.99
N SER A 230 -11.47 15.42 20.05
CA SER A 230 -12.35 14.31 20.33
C SER A 230 -11.56 13.02 20.60
N PRO A 231 -12.16 12.02 21.27
CA PRO A 231 -11.54 10.69 21.40
C PRO A 231 -11.23 10.00 20.06
N TRP A 232 -11.87 10.44 18.97
CA TRP A 232 -11.57 9.94 17.63
C TRP A 232 -10.30 10.54 17.04
N HIS A 233 -10.07 11.82 17.30
CA HIS A 233 -8.81 12.48 16.97
C HIS A 233 -7.63 11.75 17.63
N ASP A 234 -7.77 11.47 18.92
CA ASP A 234 -6.78 10.77 19.71
C ASP A 234 -6.40 9.38 19.13
N LYS A 235 -7.41 8.66 18.64
CA LYS A 235 -7.22 7.39 17.95
C LYS A 235 -6.48 7.56 16.62
N ASN A 236 -6.91 8.50 15.77
CA ASN A 236 -6.26 8.76 14.49
C ASN A 236 -4.79 9.14 14.66
N TYR A 237 -4.48 9.96 15.66
CA TYR A 237 -3.11 10.26 16.07
C TYR A 237 -2.33 8.98 16.36
N ALA A 238 -2.81 8.16 17.30
CA ALA A 238 -2.09 6.98 17.75
C ALA A 238 -1.89 5.94 16.64
N PHE A 239 -2.87 5.83 15.73
CA PHE A 239 -2.77 4.99 14.54
C PHE A 239 -1.68 5.47 13.60
N TRP A 240 -1.68 6.76 13.25
CA TRP A 240 -0.66 7.29 12.37
C TRP A 240 0.73 7.23 13.00
N GLN A 241 0.86 7.55 14.30
CA GLN A 241 2.12 7.44 15.03
C GLN A 241 2.70 6.02 14.94
N LEU A 242 1.87 4.99 15.13
CA LEU A 242 2.29 3.59 15.01
C LEU A 242 2.79 3.24 13.59
N LEU A 243 2.05 3.64 12.56
CA LEU A 243 2.41 3.37 11.17
C LEU A 243 3.69 4.13 10.79
N LEU A 244 3.77 5.41 11.12
CA LEU A 244 4.92 6.26 10.85
C LEU A 244 6.17 5.80 11.62
N MET A 245 6.01 5.28 12.84
CA MET A 245 7.08 4.66 13.62
C MET A 245 7.69 3.47 12.89
N TRP A 246 6.87 2.48 12.49
CA TRP A 246 7.40 1.31 11.77
C TRP A 246 7.97 1.66 10.39
N GLY A 247 7.35 2.61 9.67
CA GLY A 247 7.90 3.14 8.43
C GLY A 247 9.27 3.80 8.62
N SER A 248 9.43 4.61 9.66
CA SER A 248 10.70 5.26 9.99
C SER A 248 11.77 4.25 10.41
N ILE A 249 11.42 3.30 11.29
CA ILE A 249 12.31 2.21 11.71
C ILE A 249 12.75 1.40 10.49
N SER A 250 11.86 1.12 9.54
CA SER A 250 12.22 0.35 8.35
C SER A 250 13.28 1.03 7.48
N LEU A 251 13.33 2.36 7.42
CA LEU A 251 14.35 3.08 6.66
C LEU A 251 15.69 3.17 7.41
N LEU A 252 15.68 3.04 8.74
CA LEU A 252 16.84 3.17 9.62
C LEU A 252 17.49 1.82 9.99
N TRP A 253 16.69 0.79 10.25
CA TRP A 253 17.11 -0.49 10.81
C TRP A 253 18.16 -1.19 9.95
N GLN A 254 19.17 -1.77 10.61
CA GLN A 254 20.28 -2.55 10.05
C GLN A 254 21.07 -1.85 8.93
N ARG A 255 21.08 -0.51 8.90
CA ARG A 255 21.92 0.29 7.97
C ARG A 255 23.29 0.59 8.55
N SER A 256 23.33 1.02 9.80
CA SER A 256 24.54 1.38 10.54
C SER A 256 24.23 1.41 12.05
N PRO A 257 25.24 1.38 12.94
CA PRO A 257 25.02 1.51 14.38
C PRO A 257 24.26 2.80 14.75
N PHE A 258 24.60 3.92 14.13
CA PHE A 258 23.92 5.20 14.34
C PHE A 258 22.44 5.15 13.92
N CYS A 259 22.14 4.58 12.75
CA CYS A 259 20.75 4.43 12.33
C CYS A 259 19.96 3.48 13.24
N ASN A 260 20.60 2.43 13.78
CA ASN A 260 19.94 1.54 14.75
C ASN A 260 19.60 2.29 16.05
N ILE A 261 20.51 3.12 16.56
CA ILE A 261 20.24 3.96 17.73
C ILE A 261 19.07 4.91 17.44
N ALA A 262 19.08 5.58 16.28
CA ALA A 262 17.96 6.45 15.88
C ALA A 262 16.63 5.68 15.77
N ALA A 263 16.65 4.45 15.25
CA ALA A 263 15.46 3.59 15.19
C ALA A 263 14.93 3.22 16.59
N LEU A 264 15.82 2.95 17.54
CA LEU A 264 15.43 2.70 18.93
C LEU A 264 14.83 3.95 19.59
N VAL A 265 15.40 5.13 19.34
CA VAL A 265 14.82 6.40 19.83
C VAL A 265 13.41 6.60 19.24
N VAL A 266 13.24 6.40 17.94
CA VAL A 266 11.93 6.44 17.28
C VAL A 266 10.95 5.46 17.94
N LEU A 267 11.38 4.22 18.17
CA LEU A 267 10.56 3.19 18.82
C LEU A 267 10.12 3.64 20.22
N PHE A 268 11.06 3.97 21.10
CA PHE A 268 10.75 4.29 22.50
C PHE A 268 9.87 5.53 22.63
N VAL A 269 10.20 6.62 21.93
CA VAL A 269 9.42 7.86 22.01
C VAL A 269 8.02 7.69 21.43
N SER A 270 7.89 6.96 20.31
CA SER A 270 6.58 6.68 19.70
C SER A 270 5.72 5.75 20.55
N VAL A 271 6.31 4.71 21.14
CA VAL A 271 5.62 3.80 22.08
C VAL A 271 5.10 4.61 23.26
N THR A 272 5.93 5.47 23.86
CA THR A 272 5.48 6.36 24.94
C THR A 272 4.28 7.21 24.50
N ALA A 273 4.35 7.87 23.34
CA ALA A 273 3.23 8.66 22.83
C ALA A 273 1.95 7.82 22.61
N ILE A 274 2.07 6.60 22.08
CA ILE A 274 0.93 5.68 21.88
C ILE A 274 0.31 5.25 23.21
N PHE A 275 1.12 4.98 24.24
CA PHE A 275 0.61 4.58 25.56
C PHE A 275 0.06 5.75 26.39
N VAL A 276 0.45 6.99 26.08
CA VAL A 276 -0.21 8.19 26.61
C VAL A 276 -1.60 8.37 25.99
N SER A 277 -1.80 7.92 24.73
CA SER A 277 -3.13 7.95 24.09
C SER A 277 -4.12 6.96 24.69
N THR A 278 -5.41 7.24 24.49
CA THR A 278 -6.53 6.39 24.93
C THR A 278 -6.86 5.25 23.96
N SER A 279 -6.08 5.10 22.87
CA SER A 279 -6.36 4.10 21.81
C SER A 279 -5.89 2.69 22.18
N GLU A 280 -6.77 1.91 22.81
CA GLU A 280 -6.54 0.48 23.10
C GLU A 280 -6.15 -0.33 21.85
N SER A 281 -6.75 -0.03 20.69
CA SER A 281 -6.42 -0.69 19.42
C SER A 281 -4.98 -0.41 18.95
N SER A 282 -4.47 0.80 19.17
CA SER A 282 -3.08 1.14 18.84
C SER A 282 -2.11 0.46 19.78
N GLN A 283 -2.46 0.37 21.06
CA GLN A 283 -1.67 -0.32 22.09
C GLN A 283 -1.56 -1.83 21.80
N LEU A 284 -2.66 -2.47 21.40
CA LEU A 284 -2.64 -3.86 20.96
C LEU A 284 -1.84 -4.05 19.66
N ALA A 285 -2.04 -3.15 18.68
CA ALA A 285 -1.34 -3.22 17.41
C ALA A 285 0.17 -3.02 17.58
N VAL A 286 0.64 -2.15 18.49
CA VAL A 286 2.07 -1.99 18.78
C VAL A 286 2.65 -3.24 19.43
N ALA A 287 1.92 -3.90 20.34
CA ALA A 287 2.36 -5.15 20.95
C ALA A 287 2.51 -6.26 19.91
N ILE A 288 1.47 -6.51 19.10
CA ILE A 288 1.48 -7.56 18.06
C ILE A 288 2.55 -7.28 17.01
N SER A 289 2.63 -6.05 16.49
CA SER A 289 3.64 -5.69 15.48
C SER A 289 5.07 -5.76 16.03
N THR A 290 5.29 -5.46 17.31
CA THR A 290 6.60 -5.65 17.97
C THR A 290 6.96 -7.14 18.06
N VAL A 291 6.01 -8.01 18.41
CA VAL A 291 6.24 -9.47 18.38
C VAL A 291 6.60 -9.92 16.97
N VAL A 292 5.90 -9.44 15.94
CA VAL A 292 6.20 -9.74 14.53
C VAL A 292 7.58 -9.22 14.13
N PHE A 293 7.98 -8.03 14.58
CA PHE A 293 9.30 -7.49 14.36
C PHE A 293 10.39 -8.39 14.94
N LEU A 294 10.27 -8.78 16.22
CA LEU A 294 11.22 -9.65 16.90
C LEU A 294 11.29 -11.02 16.22
N PHE A 295 10.13 -11.59 15.91
CA PHE A 295 10.01 -12.84 15.17
C PHE A 295 10.71 -12.76 13.82
N ALA A 296 10.42 -11.74 13.00
CA ALA A 296 11.00 -11.58 11.68
C ALA A 296 12.50 -11.25 11.71
N ASN A 297 12.98 -10.66 12.81
CA ASN A 297 14.39 -10.43 13.04
C ASN A 297 15.16 -11.73 13.35
N GLY A 298 14.52 -12.71 14.01
CA GLY A 298 15.08 -14.05 14.23
C GLY A 298 14.87 -15.00 13.05
N VAL A 299 13.65 -15.05 12.52
CA VAL A 299 13.22 -15.90 11.40
C VAL A 299 13.18 -15.05 10.14
N ARG A 300 14.34 -14.94 9.47
CA ARG A 300 14.47 -14.19 8.21
C ARG A 300 13.44 -14.67 7.19
N SER A 301 12.91 -13.76 6.39
CA SER A 301 11.84 -14.07 5.42
C SER A 301 12.28 -15.07 4.36
N LYS A 302 13.54 -15.05 3.94
CA LYS A 302 14.08 -15.98 2.95
C LYS A 302 13.78 -17.45 3.30
N GLY A 303 13.13 -18.15 2.38
CA GLY A 303 12.78 -19.57 2.52
C GLY A 303 11.52 -19.85 3.34
N HIS A 304 10.85 -18.84 3.89
CA HIS A 304 9.72 -18.99 4.81
C HIS A 304 8.40 -18.43 4.25
N TYR A 305 8.20 -18.50 2.94
CA TYR A 305 7.00 -17.97 2.26
C TYR A 305 5.69 -18.41 2.94
N ALA A 306 5.53 -19.71 3.15
CA ALA A 306 4.30 -20.28 3.72
C ALA A 306 4.02 -19.73 5.13
N LEU A 307 5.05 -19.57 5.96
CA LEU A 307 4.92 -19.09 7.33
C LEU A 307 4.41 -17.64 7.38
N TYR A 308 5.03 -16.76 6.59
CA TYR A 308 4.59 -15.36 6.48
C TYR A 308 3.23 -15.23 5.79
N TYR A 309 2.93 -16.12 4.83
CA TYR A 309 1.62 -16.13 4.17
C TYR A 309 0.52 -16.52 5.16
N CYS A 310 0.73 -17.56 5.96
CA CYS A 310 -0.19 -17.96 7.02
C CYS A 310 -0.43 -16.82 8.02
N LEU A 311 0.61 -16.07 8.40
CA LEU A 311 0.49 -14.92 9.30
C LEU A 311 -0.39 -13.80 8.73
N VAL A 312 -0.29 -13.53 7.43
CA VAL A 312 -1.09 -12.48 6.78
C VAL A 312 -2.51 -12.97 6.50
N VAL A 313 -2.66 -14.21 6.05
CA VAL A 313 -3.96 -14.80 5.72
C VAL A 313 -4.78 -15.15 6.96
N SER A 314 -4.15 -15.33 8.14
CA SER A 314 -4.88 -15.53 9.39
C SER A 314 -5.86 -14.40 9.70
N LEU A 315 -5.59 -13.18 9.21
CA LEU A 315 -6.50 -12.04 9.36
C LEU A 315 -7.83 -12.22 8.63
N VAL A 316 -7.84 -12.99 7.53
CA VAL A 316 -9.06 -13.40 6.82
C VAL A 316 -9.65 -14.65 7.45
N LEU A 317 -8.80 -15.63 7.79
CA LEU A 317 -9.27 -16.91 8.32
C LEU A 317 -9.95 -16.78 9.68
N ILE A 318 -9.44 -15.92 10.58
CA ILE A 318 -10.01 -15.77 11.93
C ILE A 318 -11.47 -15.26 11.86
N PRO A 319 -11.80 -14.16 11.15
CA PRO A 319 -13.18 -13.74 10.96
C PRO A 319 -14.06 -14.78 10.26
N VAL A 320 -13.53 -15.51 9.27
CA VAL A 320 -14.29 -16.58 8.59
C VAL A 320 -14.60 -17.72 9.56
N LEU A 321 -13.64 -18.16 10.36
CA LEU A 321 -13.85 -19.15 11.41
C LEU A 321 -14.85 -18.66 12.45
N TRP A 322 -14.81 -17.37 12.82
CA TRP A 322 -15.81 -16.76 13.67
C TRP A 322 -17.21 -16.88 13.08
N VAL A 323 -17.37 -16.55 11.78
CA VAL A 323 -18.64 -16.72 11.08
C VAL A 323 -19.10 -18.18 11.08
N CYS A 324 -18.21 -19.17 11.03
CA CYS A 324 -18.58 -20.58 11.13
C CYS A 324 -18.97 -21.02 12.56
N LEU A 325 -18.35 -20.44 13.59
CA LEU A 325 -18.49 -20.88 14.98
C LEU A 325 -19.54 -20.08 15.78
N ALA A 326 -19.94 -18.89 15.33
CA ALA A 326 -20.89 -18.04 16.04
C ALA A 326 -22.21 -18.75 16.44
N PRO A 327 -22.81 -18.42 17.61
CA PRO A 327 -22.34 -17.43 18.56
C PRO A 327 -21.12 -17.91 19.35
N VAL A 328 -20.05 -17.10 19.37
CA VAL A 328 -18.79 -17.42 20.07
C VAL A 328 -18.82 -16.88 21.50
N LYS A 329 -19.67 -15.89 21.80
CA LYS A 329 -19.81 -15.32 23.15
C LYS A 329 -19.93 -16.36 24.27
N PRO A 330 -20.76 -17.43 24.17
CA PRO A 330 -20.88 -18.44 25.22
C PRO A 330 -19.58 -19.24 25.42
N LEU A 331 -18.83 -19.48 24.35
CA LEU A 331 -17.57 -20.24 24.38
C LEU A 331 -16.43 -19.45 25.04
N LEU A 332 -16.50 -18.13 24.99
CA LEU A 332 -15.47 -17.23 25.52
C LEU A 332 -15.86 -16.57 26.85
N ALA A 333 -17.08 -16.77 27.34
CA ALA A 333 -17.62 -16.06 28.50
C ALA A 333 -16.75 -16.18 29.76
N ASP A 334 -16.15 -17.35 29.98
CA ASP A 334 -15.32 -17.63 31.16
C ASP A 334 -13.89 -17.07 31.07
N ILE A 335 -13.45 -16.68 29.87
CA ILE A 335 -12.07 -16.27 29.59
C ILE A 335 -12.00 -14.77 29.25
N LEU A 336 -13.11 -14.19 28.77
CA LEU A 336 -13.15 -12.78 28.43
C LEU A 336 -13.17 -11.91 29.70
N PRO A 337 -12.28 -10.90 29.79
CA PRO A 337 -12.38 -9.92 30.85
C PRO A 337 -13.70 -9.17 30.73
N GLN A 338 -14.31 -8.79 31.86
CA GLN A 338 -15.59 -8.06 31.90
C GLN A 338 -15.42 -6.58 31.52
N ILE A 339 -14.81 -6.33 30.37
CA ILE A 339 -14.61 -5.01 29.78
C ILE A 339 -15.72 -4.78 28.77
N LYS A 340 -16.57 -3.78 29.02
CA LYS A 340 -17.74 -3.45 28.20
C LYS A 340 -17.41 -3.33 26.70
N ALA A 341 -16.27 -2.72 26.36
CA ALA A 341 -15.85 -2.56 24.96
C ALA A 341 -15.58 -3.91 24.26
N ILE A 342 -14.99 -4.89 24.96
CA ILE A 342 -14.72 -6.23 24.43
C ILE A 342 -16.03 -6.99 24.26
N THR A 343 -16.89 -6.99 25.29
CA THR A 343 -18.21 -7.63 25.23
C THR A 343 -19.04 -7.10 24.07
N ASN A 344 -19.09 -5.78 23.90
CA ASN A 344 -19.83 -5.13 22.82
C ASN A 344 -19.31 -5.52 21.42
N ARG A 345 -18.00 -5.78 21.27
CA ARG A 345 -17.39 -6.21 20.00
C ARG A 345 -17.69 -7.67 19.69
N VAL A 346 -17.64 -8.53 20.70
CA VAL A 346 -18.00 -9.96 20.58
C VAL A 346 -19.47 -10.09 20.18
N GLU A 347 -20.37 -9.36 20.83
CA GLU A 347 -21.79 -9.31 20.45
C GLU A 347 -21.99 -8.81 19.03
N LEU A 348 -21.26 -7.77 18.62
CA LEU A 348 -21.32 -7.24 17.27
C LEU A 348 -20.89 -8.30 16.24
N TYR A 349 -19.78 -9.00 16.49
CA TYR A 349 -19.27 -10.02 15.56
C TYR A 349 -20.20 -11.22 15.47
N ASP A 350 -20.79 -11.65 16.59
CA ASP A 350 -21.79 -12.73 16.60
C ASP A 350 -23.06 -12.33 15.82
N TYR A 351 -23.53 -11.09 16.01
CA TYR A 351 -24.64 -10.56 15.23
C TYR A 351 -24.31 -10.46 13.74
N THR A 352 -23.15 -9.91 13.37
CA THR A 352 -22.67 -9.83 11.99
C THR A 352 -22.56 -11.21 11.36
N ALA A 353 -22.02 -12.20 12.07
CA ALA A 353 -21.94 -13.56 11.60
C ALA A 353 -23.32 -14.16 11.32
N SER A 354 -24.31 -13.88 12.18
CA SER A 354 -25.69 -14.33 11.98
C SER A 354 -26.34 -13.73 10.72
N LEU A 355 -25.98 -12.49 10.36
CA LEU A 355 -26.42 -11.85 9.12
C LEU A 355 -25.73 -12.47 7.91
N ILE A 356 -24.39 -12.59 7.95
CA ILE A 356 -23.62 -13.19 6.85
C ILE A 356 -24.14 -14.59 6.52
N ARG A 357 -24.50 -15.40 7.51
CA ARG A 357 -25.06 -16.76 7.28
C ARG A 357 -26.39 -16.78 6.53
N LYS A 358 -27.16 -15.69 6.56
CA LYS A 358 -28.44 -15.59 5.82
C LYS A 358 -28.19 -15.28 4.34
N GLU A 359 -27.22 -14.43 4.04
CA GLU A 359 -26.86 -14.00 2.69
C GLU A 359 -25.39 -14.29 2.37
N LEU A 360 -25.01 -15.58 2.38
CA LEU A 360 -23.62 -16.00 2.30
C LEU A 360 -22.91 -15.59 1.01
N VAL A 361 -23.57 -15.75 -0.14
CA VAL A 361 -22.91 -15.66 -1.45
C VAL A 361 -22.75 -14.22 -1.91
N LEU A 362 -23.83 -13.44 -1.86
CA LEU A 362 -23.89 -12.08 -2.40
C LEU A 362 -23.86 -11.00 -1.31
N GLY A 363 -24.12 -11.36 -0.04
CA GLY A 363 -24.23 -10.39 1.03
C GLY A 363 -25.45 -9.47 0.87
N TYR A 364 -25.41 -8.33 1.55
CA TYR A 364 -26.50 -7.36 1.60
C TYR A 364 -26.28 -6.14 0.71
N GLY A 365 -25.25 -6.18 -0.13
CA GLY A 365 -24.87 -5.12 -1.07
C GLY A 365 -24.00 -4.03 -0.47
N PHE A 366 -23.38 -3.25 -1.37
CA PHE A 366 -22.44 -2.20 -1.01
C PHE A 366 -23.01 -1.18 0.00
N GLY A 367 -22.27 -0.93 1.07
CA GLY A 367 -22.64 0.05 2.09
C GLY A 367 -23.76 -0.41 3.01
N SER A 368 -24.10 -1.70 3.01
CA SER A 368 -25.16 -2.25 3.85
C SER A 368 -24.96 -1.91 5.33
N THR A 369 -23.72 -1.92 5.82
CA THR A 369 -23.43 -1.61 7.22
C THR A 369 -23.66 -0.15 7.61
N LEU A 370 -23.67 0.77 6.64
CA LEU A 370 -23.92 2.19 6.89
C LEU A 370 -25.42 2.46 7.13
N PHE A 371 -26.30 1.66 6.53
CA PHE A 371 -27.74 1.96 6.47
C PHE A 371 -28.65 0.84 6.97
N MET A 372 -28.13 -0.37 7.19
CA MET A 372 -28.91 -1.48 7.74
C MET A 372 -29.22 -1.23 9.22
N PRO A 373 -30.51 -1.18 9.60
CA PRO A 373 -30.88 -0.99 10.98
C PRO A 373 -30.59 -2.25 11.80
N ILE A 374 -30.13 -2.04 13.03
CA ILE A 374 -29.98 -3.11 14.02
C ILE A 374 -31.19 -3.07 14.96
N PRO A 375 -31.97 -4.17 15.09
CA PRO A 375 -33.09 -4.22 16.00
C PRO A 375 -32.67 -3.89 17.44
N LYS A 376 -33.49 -3.11 18.15
CA LYS A 376 -33.23 -2.75 19.55
C LYS A 376 -33.06 -4.02 20.39
N GLY A 377 -31.96 -4.10 21.15
CA GLY A 377 -31.66 -5.23 22.02
C GLY A 377 -30.93 -6.40 21.34
N ALA A 378 -30.67 -6.36 20.02
CA ALA A 378 -29.92 -7.41 19.33
C ALA A 378 -28.42 -7.42 19.70
N VAL A 379 -27.87 -6.25 20.00
CA VAL A 379 -26.50 -6.01 20.51
C VAL A 379 -26.56 -4.82 21.47
N GLY A 380 -25.54 -4.61 22.29
CA GLY A 380 -25.41 -3.45 23.19
C GLY A 380 -25.36 -2.04 22.53
N TRP A 381 -25.76 -1.92 21.26
CA TRP A 381 -25.69 -0.70 20.45
C TRP A 381 -27.08 -0.28 19.93
N GLN A 382 -27.26 1.02 19.69
CA GLN A 382 -28.55 1.57 19.25
C GLN A 382 -28.57 1.81 17.73
N HIS A 383 -29.65 1.40 17.07
CA HIS A 383 -30.12 1.78 15.74
C HIS A 383 -29.38 1.24 14.50
N CYS A 384 -28.05 1.14 14.47
CA CYS A 384 -27.28 0.63 13.32
C CYS A 384 -25.93 0.06 13.79
N PHE A 385 -25.10 -0.44 12.85
CA PHE A 385 -23.72 -0.80 13.17
C PHE A 385 -22.98 0.39 13.80
N PRO A 386 -22.20 0.19 14.87
CA PRO A 386 -21.49 1.28 15.52
C PRO A 386 -20.54 1.96 14.53
N GLY A 387 -20.68 3.29 14.39
CA GLY A 387 -19.95 4.05 13.38
C GLY A 387 -20.20 3.60 11.93
N GLY A 388 -21.32 2.91 11.65
CA GLY A 388 -21.71 2.47 10.30
C GLY A 388 -20.92 1.29 9.74
N HIS A 389 -20.23 0.50 10.57
CA HIS A 389 -19.43 -0.65 10.12
C HIS A 389 -19.26 -1.73 11.20
N THR A 390 -18.78 -2.90 10.79
CA THR A 390 -18.61 -4.07 11.68
C THR A 390 -17.37 -4.00 12.57
N HIS A 391 -16.58 -2.92 12.51
CA HIS A 391 -15.24 -2.79 13.12
C HIS A 391 -14.23 -3.89 12.73
N ASN A 392 -14.47 -4.59 11.61
CA ASN A 392 -13.55 -5.56 11.05
C ASN A 392 -13.67 -5.56 9.52
N LEU A 393 -12.59 -5.21 8.82
CA LEU A 393 -12.56 -5.12 7.35
C LEU A 393 -13.07 -6.39 6.64
N VAL A 394 -12.73 -7.57 7.16
CA VAL A 394 -13.12 -8.84 6.53
C VAL A 394 -14.61 -9.06 6.70
N LEU A 395 -15.14 -8.89 7.91
CA LEU A 395 -16.59 -8.98 8.16
C LEU A 395 -17.37 -7.94 7.37
N GLN A 396 -16.81 -6.74 7.18
CA GLN A 396 -17.39 -5.68 6.37
C GLN A 396 -17.51 -6.06 4.89
N PHE A 397 -16.44 -6.56 4.28
CA PHE A 397 -16.52 -7.07 2.89
C PHE A 397 -17.44 -8.27 2.78
N PHE A 398 -17.48 -9.12 3.80
CA PHE A 398 -18.32 -10.31 3.80
C PHE A 398 -19.81 -9.96 3.92
N ILE A 399 -20.19 -8.99 4.74
CA ILE A 399 -21.58 -8.55 4.83
C ILE A 399 -22.01 -7.76 3.59
N ASP A 400 -21.15 -6.90 3.03
CA ASP A 400 -21.50 -6.09 1.86
C ASP A 400 -21.53 -6.89 0.55
N HIS A 401 -20.69 -7.91 0.40
CA HIS A 401 -20.48 -8.60 -0.88
C HIS A 401 -20.43 -10.13 -0.78
N GLY A 402 -20.73 -10.70 0.38
CA GLY A 402 -20.74 -12.15 0.58
C GLY A 402 -19.38 -12.80 0.31
N LEU A 403 -19.42 -14.04 -0.15
CA LEU A 403 -18.24 -14.80 -0.57
C LEU A 403 -17.46 -14.11 -1.69
N LEU A 404 -18.14 -13.36 -2.58
CA LEU A 404 -17.46 -12.62 -3.65
C LEU A 404 -16.55 -11.52 -3.07
N GLY A 405 -17.02 -10.81 -2.03
CA GLY A 405 -16.22 -9.85 -1.29
C GLY A 405 -15.00 -10.47 -0.63
N LEU A 406 -15.17 -11.65 -0.01
CA LEU A 406 -14.06 -12.38 0.59
C LEU A 406 -13.02 -12.84 -0.44
N VAL A 407 -13.46 -13.36 -1.58
CA VAL A 407 -12.56 -13.77 -2.67
C VAL A 407 -11.79 -12.57 -3.18
N PHE A 408 -12.45 -11.42 -3.39
CA PHE A 408 -11.80 -10.18 -3.78
C PHE A 408 -10.74 -9.76 -2.75
N LEU A 409 -11.11 -9.63 -1.47
CA LEU A 409 -10.18 -9.20 -0.42
C LEU A 409 -9.00 -10.17 -0.27
N SER A 410 -9.26 -11.48 -0.32
CA SER A 410 -8.23 -12.53 -0.22
C SER A 410 -7.28 -12.50 -1.42
N ALA A 411 -7.78 -12.25 -2.63
CA ALA A 411 -6.97 -12.11 -3.83
C ALA A 411 -6.06 -10.87 -3.73
N VAL A 412 -6.62 -9.71 -3.36
CA VAL A 412 -5.86 -8.47 -3.18
C VAL A 412 -4.78 -8.64 -2.11
N LEU A 413 -5.12 -9.21 -0.96
CA LEU A 413 -4.17 -9.44 0.13
C LEU A 413 -3.09 -10.46 -0.27
N SER A 414 -3.44 -11.51 -1.01
CA SER A 414 -2.48 -12.51 -1.49
C SER A 414 -1.52 -11.94 -2.52
N PHE A 415 -2.01 -11.13 -3.46
CA PHE A 415 -1.18 -10.42 -4.42
C PHE A 415 -0.25 -9.44 -3.72
N PHE A 416 -0.78 -8.65 -2.79
CA PHE A 416 0.02 -7.70 -2.03
C PHE A 416 1.09 -8.40 -1.17
N PHE A 417 0.74 -9.50 -0.49
CA PHE A 417 1.68 -10.33 0.24
C PHE A 417 2.78 -10.86 -0.66
N HIS A 418 2.42 -11.46 -1.79
CA HIS A 418 3.37 -12.06 -2.72
C HIS A 418 4.35 -11.00 -3.24
N HIS A 419 3.87 -9.78 -3.51
CA HIS A 419 4.72 -8.65 -3.90
C HIS A 419 5.73 -8.34 -2.80
N LEU A 420 5.21 -8.16 -1.58
CA LEU A 420 5.99 -7.73 -0.45
C LEU A 420 7.04 -8.78 -0.08
N TYR A 421 6.66 -10.06 0.00
CA TYR A 421 7.57 -11.14 0.34
C TYR A 421 8.79 -11.19 -0.58
N HIS A 422 8.59 -11.20 -1.90
CA HIS A 422 9.71 -11.24 -2.85
C HIS A 422 10.54 -9.95 -2.84
N THR A 423 9.90 -8.83 -2.54
CA THR A 423 10.60 -7.56 -2.35
C THR A 423 11.46 -7.57 -1.07
N LEU A 424 11.06 -8.35 -0.05
CA LEU A 424 11.67 -8.36 1.27
C LEU A 424 12.59 -9.55 1.56
N GLU A 425 12.55 -10.63 0.78
CA GLU A 425 13.20 -11.92 1.14
C GLU A 425 14.68 -11.79 1.55
N ASP A 426 15.44 -10.95 0.82
CA ASP A 426 16.84 -10.64 1.13
C ASP A 426 17.06 -9.23 1.74
N ASN A 427 16.01 -8.55 2.23
CA ASN A 427 16.12 -7.19 2.73
C ASN A 427 16.42 -7.21 4.24
N PRO A 428 17.56 -6.66 4.72
CA PRO A 428 17.83 -6.57 6.16
C PRO A 428 16.79 -5.75 6.93
N GLN A 429 16.07 -4.86 6.23
CA GLN A 429 15.01 -4.02 6.79
C GLN A 429 13.64 -4.71 6.84
N ALA A 430 13.53 -5.94 6.32
CA ALA A 430 12.29 -6.70 6.27
C ALA A 430 11.53 -6.80 7.61
N PRO A 431 12.18 -6.99 8.78
CA PRO A 431 11.45 -7.14 10.04
C PRO A 431 10.53 -5.96 10.35
N ALA A 432 11.01 -4.74 10.14
CA ALA A 432 10.23 -3.52 10.39
C ALA A 432 9.10 -3.33 9.37
N ILE A 433 9.28 -3.81 8.14
CA ILE A 433 8.25 -3.72 7.09
C ILE A 433 7.14 -4.75 7.33
N TRP A 434 7.47 -5.95 7.81
CA TRP A 434 6.47 -6.91 8.27
C TRP A 434 5.71 -6.40 9.49
N ALA A 435 6.39 -5.73 10.42
CA ALA A 435 5.74 -5.06 11.54
C ALA A 435 4.81 -3.93 11.10
N LEU A 436 5.21 -3.11 10.12
CA LEU A 436 4.35 -2.09 9.50
C LEU A 436 3.09 -2.69 8.84
N LEU A 437 3.26 -3.77 8.09
CA LEU A 437 2.14 -4.50 7.49
C LEU A 437 1.18 -5.00 8.57
N MET A 438 1.71 -5.71 9.57
CA MET A 438 0.87 -6.29 10.63
C MET A 438 0.22 -5.24 11.52
N ALA A 439 0.90 -4.12 11.80
CA ALA A 439 0.31 -3.00 12.52
C ALA A 439 -0.95 -2.48 11.80
N GLY A 440 -0.84 -2.15 10.52
CA GLY A 440 -1.99 -1.71 9.72
C GLY A 440 -3.09 -2.76 9.68
N LEU A 441 -2.75 -4.02 9.40
CA LEU A 441 -3.75 -5.07 9.32
C LEU A 441 -4.50 -5.30 10.65
N VAL A 442 -3.83 -5.24 11.80
CA VAL A 442 -4.48 -5.31 13.12
C VAL A 442 -5.40 -4.11 13.34
N LEU A 443 -4.94 -2.89 13.06
CA LEU A 443 -5.73 -1.67 13.21
C LEU A 443 -7.01 -1.72 12.37
N PHE A 444 -6.88 -2.10 11.10
CA PHE A 444 -7.99 -2.16 10.15
C PHE A 444 -8.94 -3.34 10.40
N SER A 445 -8.45 -4.41 11.03
CA SER A 445 -9.29 -5.54 11.45
C SER A 445 -10.02 -5.30 12.76
N LEU A 446 -9.63 -4.29 13.55
CA LEU A 446 -10.18 -4.05 14.88
C LEU A 446 -10.79 -2.67 15.08
N SER A 447 -10.59 -1.66 14.24
CA SER A 447 -10.96 -0.29 14.64
C SER A 447 -11.63 0.57 13.57
N TYR A 448 -11.76 0.10 12.33
CA TYR A 448 -12.00 1.03 11.22
C TYR A 448 -13.08 0.66 10.20
N ALA A 449 -13.75 1.72 9.72
CA ALA A 449 -14.71 1.74 8.63
C ALA A 449 -14.00 1.99 7.30
N ILE A 450 -14.40 1.32 6.23
CA ILE A 450 -13.75 1.51 4.90
C ILE A 450 -14.27 2.73 4.14
N TRP A 451 -15.30 3.39 4.65
CA TRP A 451 -16.06 4.36 3.86
C TRP A 451 -15.82 5.82 4.25
N ASN A 452 -15.37 6.14 5.45
CA ASN A 452 -15.15 7.54 5.86
C ASN A 452 -13.80 8.07 5.35
N ALA A 453 -13.75 9.33 4.95
CA ALA A 453 -12.58 9.93 4.28
C ALA A 453 -11.28 9.79 5.08
N ASP A 454 -11.28 10.14 6.37
CA ASP A 454 -10.11 10.05 7.25
C ASP A 454 -9.53 8.64 7.32
N ILE A 455 -10.39 7.62 7.19
CA ILE A 455 -9.95 6.22 7.22
C ILE A 455 -9.38 5.80 5.89
N VAL A 456 -10.02 6.20 4.79
CA VAL A 456 -9.48 5.96 3.45
C VAL A 456 -8.12 6.63 3.30
N LEU A 457 -7.96 7.85 3.84
CA LEU A 457 -6.67 8.51 3.95
C LEU A 457 -5.67 7.68 4.76
N MET A 458 -6.05 7.13 5.90
CA MET A 458 -5.18 6.26 6.70
C MET A 458 -4.74 5.01 5.91
N TYR A 459 -5.66 4.34 5.20
CA TYR A 459 -5.33 3.22 4.31
C TYR A 459 -4.38 3.64 3.19
N CYS A 460 -4.68 4.76 2.53
CA CYS A 460 -3.86 5.33 1.45
C CYS A 460 -2.43 5.57 1.94
N MET A 461 -2.29 6.24 3.08
CA MET A 461 -1.01 6.63 3.65
C MET A 461 -0.23 5.46 4.22
N TRP A 462 -0.90 4.47 4.79
CA TRP A 462 -0.30 3.19 5.16
C TRP A 462 0.29 2.44 3.96
N LEU A 463 -0.49 2.27 2.90
CA LEU A 463 -0.03 1.60 1.68
C LEU A 463 1.11 2.38 1.01
N ALA A 464 0.95 3.69 0.88
CA ALA A 464 1.98 4.61 0.40
C ALA A 464 3.29 4.45 1.18
N LEU A 465 3.21 4.37 2.50
CA LEU A 465 4.37 4.15 3.37
C LEU A 465 5.02 2.78 3.10
N ILE A 466 4.23 1.69 3.00
CA ILE A 466 4.75 0.36 2.67
C ILE A 466 5.48 0.37 1.32
N PHE A 467 4.90 0.95 0.27
CA PHE A 467 5.52 1.01 -1.06
C PHE A 467 6.79 1.88 -1.05
N ALA A 468 6.75 3.01 -0.34
CA ALA A 468 7.91 3.88 -0.19
C ALA A 468 9.09 3.14 0.45
N VAL A 469 8.87 2.39 1.53
CA VAL A 469 9.95 1.73 2.28
C VAL A 469 10.36 0.38 1.70
N SER A 470 9.46 -0.32 1.01
CA SER A 470 9.72 -1.65 0.45
C SER A 470 10.42 -1.62 -0.90
N SER A 471 10.22 -0.57 -1.72
CA SER A 471 10.84 -0.45 -3.04
C SER A 471 12.35 -0.77 -2.98
N ARG A 472 12.98 -1.37 -4.00
CA ARG A 472 14.45 -1.53 -4.10
C ARG A 472 15.01 -0.75 -5.27
N HIS A 473 16.21 -0.16 -5.13
CA HIS A 473 16.89 0.47 -6.26
C HIS A 473 17.41 -0.60 -7.23
N GLY A 474 17.07 -0.48 -8.51
CA GLY A 474 17.63 -1.32 -9.57
C GLY A 474 17.06 -2.74 -9.71
N ARG A 475 16.08 -3.14 -8.88
CA ARG A 475 15.24 -4.30 -9.18
C ARG A 475 13.90 -3.78 -9.71
N PRO A 476 13.43 -4.22 -10.89
CA PRO A 476 12.09 -3.85 -11.35
C PRO A 476 11.07 -4.21 -10.26
N ALA A 477 10.02 -3.40 -10.14
CA ALA A 477 8.83 -3.80 -9.38
C ALA A 477 8.45 -5.22 -9.82
N ALA A 478 8.21 -6.10 -8.84
CA ALA A 478 8.16 -7.55 -9.01
C ALA A 478 7.67 -8.00 -10.40
N ASP A 479 8.47 -8.79 -11.13
CA ASP A 479 8.20 -9.18 -12.53
C ASP A 479 6.81 -9.78 -12.75
N TRP A 480 6.15 -10.26 -11.69
CA TRP A 480 4.79 -10.79 -11.73
C TRP A 480 3.68 -9.72 -11.62
N LEU A 481 3.89 -8.55 -10.99
CA LEU A 481 2.99 -7.39 -11.17
C LEU A 481 3.03 -6.92 -12.62
N SER A 482 4.13 -7.25 -13.30
CA SER A 482 4.26 -7.10 -14.74
C SER A 482 3.61 -8.25 -15.54
N SER A 483 3.22 -9.36 -14.90
CA SER A 483 2.49 -10.44 -15.54
C SER A 483 1.04 -10.02 -15.81
N SER A 484 0.48 -10.45 -16.93
CA SER A 484 -0.94 -10.24 -17.23
C SER A 484 -1.87 -11.08 -16.35
N ARG A 485 -1.36 -12.13 -15.68
CA ARG A 485 -2.18 -13.10 -14.95
C ARG A 485 -2.98 -12.49 -13.78
N PRO A 486 -2.40 -11.72 -12.84
CA PRO A 486 -3.16 -11.11 -11.75
C PRO A 486 -4.23 -10.15 -12.26
N SER A 487 -3.90 -9.30 -13.24
CA SER A 487 -4.86 -8.40 -13.88
C SER A 487 -6.00 -9.17 -14.55
N LEU A 488 -5.70 -10.25 -15.26
CA LEU A 488 -6.71 -11.12 -15.87
C LEU A 488 -7.61 -11.76 -14.80
N MET A 489 -7.05 -12.25 -13.69
CA MET A 489 -7.83 -12.83 -12.59
C MET A 489 -8.77 -11.79 -11.95
N LEU A 490 -8.31 -10.56 -11.74
CA LEU A 490 -9.14 -9.48 -11.21
C LEU A 490 -10.27 -9.10 -12.17
N ILE A 491 -9.98 -9.04 -13.48
CA ILE A 491 -10.99 -8.81 -14.51
C ILE A 491 -12.01 -9.97 -14.55
N LEU A 492 -11.56 -11.22 -14.52
CA LEU A 492 -12.46 -12.37 -14.50
C LEU A 492 -13.33 -12.39 -13.23
N LEU A 493 -12.78 -11.97 -12.08
CA LEU A 493 -13.53 -11.86 -10.85
C LEU A 493 -14.67 -10.83 -10.96
N GLY A 494 -14.40 -9.64 -11.49
CA GLY A 494 -15.47 -8.64 -11.67
C GLY A 494 -16.52 -9.05 -12.70
N ILE A 495 -16.13 -9.76 -13.79
CA ILE A 495 -17.08 -10.35 -14.74
C ILE A 495 -17.98 -11.37 -14.02
N THR A 496 -17.36 -12.25 -13.22
CA THR A 496 -18.06 -13.29 -12.47
C THR A 496 -19.03 -12.66 -11.46
N ALA A 497 -18.58 -11.64 -10.73
CA ALA A 497 -19.43 -10.92 -9.79
C ALA A 497 -20.65 -10.31 -10.49
N PHE A 498 -20.43 -9.59 -11.59
CA PHE A 498 -21.51 -9.01 -12.39
C PHE A 498 -22.51 -10.07 -12.87
N ALA A 499 -22.02 -11.22 -13.36
CA ALA A 499 -22.86 -12.32 -13.80
C ALA A 499 -23.67 -12.93 -12.65
N CYS A 500 -23.05 -13.18 -11.49
CA CYS A 500 -23.73 -13.75 -10.30
C CYS A 500 -24.88 -12.86 -9.84
N TYR A 501 -24.63 -11.56 -9.66
CA TYR A 501 -25.66 -10.60 -9.26
C TYR A 501 -26.77 -10.48 -10.33
N SER A 502 -26.41 -10.48 -11.62
CA SER A 502 -27.38 -10.40 -12.73
C SER A 502 -28.30 -11.62 -12.77
N VAL A 503 -27.78 -12.83 -12.55
CA VAL A 503 -28.57 -14.08 -12.52
C VAL A 503 -29.52 -14.08 -11.33
N ASP A 504 -29.05 -13.66 -10.15
CA ASP A 504 -29.89 -13.56 -8.94
C ASP A 504 -31.07 -12.60 -9.17
N TYR A 505 -30.80 -11.43 -9.77
CA TYR A 505 -31.85 -10.50 -10.16
C TYR A 505 -32.85 -11.10 -11.15
N LEU A 506 -32.40 -11.78 -12.21
CA LEU A 506 -33.30 -12.41 -13.18
C LEU A 506 -34.17 -13.50 -12.53
N PHE A 507 -33.62 -14.24 -11.56
CA PHE A 507 -34.35 -15.26 -10.82
C PHE A 507 -35.38 -14.64 -9.86
N LEU A 508 -35.05 -13.51 -9.22
CA LEU A 508 -35.97 -12.78 -8.35
C LEU A 508 -37.06 -12.03 -9.14
N ALA A 509 -36.74 -11.47 -10.31
CA ALA A 509 -37.69 -10.76 -11.16
C ALA A 509 -38.68 -11.68 -11.89
N GLY A 510 -38.36 -12.99 -11.99
CA GLY A 510 -39.24 -14.02 -12.54
C GLY A 510 -40.17 -14.68 -11.53
N LYS A 511 -40.08 -14.30 -10.25
CA LYS A 511 -41.02 -14.67 -9.17
C LYS A 511 -41.92 -13.50 -8.84
#